data_AF-S8AGV6-F1
#
_entry.id   AF-S8AGV6-F1
#
_cell.length_a   1.000
_cell.length_b   1.000
_cell.length_c   1.000
_cell.angle_alpha   90.00
_cell.angle_beta   90.00
_cell.angle_gamma   90.00
#
_symmetry.space_group_name_H-M   'P 1'
#
loop_
_entity.id
_entity.type
_entity.pdbx_description
1 polymer ?
#
loop_
_entity_poly.entity_id
_entity_poly.type
_entity_poly.pdbx_seq_one_letter_code
_entity_poly.pdbx_strand_id
1 'polypeptide(L)'
;MSVAEQKFQIPSELSSKLRFVEPLDKRSDNEIIQYLSSYSPIKGEKNIWTYWDSGFKAMPGWCQRNVINWARLCGPSWNIHVLDSVAGSPNHFLNWIDKDLLPDALVNNEMEGQWAAAHSSDFLRGSCLYKYGGVCLDTGIILIRKLDSICWKQLEDDSSPFRIAKPFVAGPKTASHFTAARKGDPFIKAWHDLFLHLWKGQKSSKGIEINPLIAFYQNVNFRASGYNWEFKVDPHEIIHYLGLSLSWMRLGLIDGGDGNQEINWAQYAKDHILYFDALQENWGAQTIVGFRGQSQFDALATKLDGVQSENYTTAYKLVWRLLIGSSMQKISHGKGLTQTPELGLLWELPEFQNKDIEPGTFAELLRYGSVHFEQSRTIEYVDYRIPDSVMHKGLYEA
;
A
#
# COMPACT_ATOMS: atom_id res chain seq x y z
N MET A 1 21.87 -12.35 29.27
CA MET A 1 21.07 -12.07 28.06
C MET A 1 21.89 -12.54 26.88
N SER A 2 21.53 -13.64 26.20
CA SER A 2 22.24 -14.02 24.98
C SER A 2 21.90 -12.99 23.91
N VAL A 3 22.93 -12.38 23.32
CA VAL A 3 22.77 -11.59 22.09
C VAL A 3 22.15 -12.55 21.07
N ALA A 4 20.97 -12.24 20.53
CA ALA A 4 20.38 -13.10 19.51
C ALA A 4 21.34 -13.14 18.32
N GLU A 5 21.63 -14.34 17.84
CA GLU A 5 22.63 -14.53 16.80
C GLU A 5 22.08 -14.04 15.46
N GLN A 6 22.83 -13.16 14.80
CA GLN A 6 22.47 -12.65 13.48
C GLN A 6 22.50 -13.78 12.45
N LYS A 7 21.32 -14.20 11.97
CA LYS A 7 21.15 -15.32 11.03
C LYS A 7 21.81 -15.08 9.68
N PHE A 8 21.70 -13.86 9.14
CA PHE A 8 22.29 -13.48 7.87
C PHE A 8 23.23 -12.29 8.04
N GLN A 9 24.44 -12.40 7.52
CA GLN A 9 25.44 -11.34 7.57
C GLN A 9 25.15 -10.25 6.54
N ILE A 10 25.38 -8.99 6.92
CA ILE A 10 25.35 -7.86 5.98
C ILE A 10 26.68 -7.89 5.19
N PRO A 11 26.65 -7.92 3.85
CA PRO A 11 27.86 -7.86 3.03
C PRO A 11 28.72 -6.65 3.40
N SER A 12 30.04 -6.84 3.43
CA SER A 12 30.99 -5.84 3.90
C SER A 12 30.85 -4.49 3.18
N GLU A 13 30.56 -4.53 1.88
CA GLU A 13 30.36 -3.38 1.00
C GLU A 13 29.05 -2.62 1.27
N LEU A 14 28.12 -3.21 2.03
CA LEU A 14 26.83 -2.62 2.41
C LEU A 14 26.76 -2.21 3.90
N SER A 15 27.82 -2.48 4.68
CA SER A 15 27.87 -2.24 6.13
C SER A 15 27.70 -0.77 6.54
N SER A 16 27.99 0.18 5.66
CA SER A 16 27.74 1.62 5.89
C SER A 16 26.29 2.03 5.65
N LYS A 17 25.52 1.21 4.93
CA LYS A 17 24.12 1.48 4.54
C LYS A 17 23.11 0.80 5.45
N LEU A 18 23.51 -0.30 6.09
CA LEU A 18 22.67 -1.12 6.94
C LEU A 18 23.34 -1.40 8.27
N ARG A 19 22.54 -1.49 9.32
CA ARG A 19 22.95 -2.05 10.61
C ARG A 19 21.98 -3.13 11.05
N PHE A 20 22.48 -4.13 11.77
CA PHE A 20 21.64 -5.11 12.42
C PHE A 20 20.85 -4.45 13.56
N VAL A 21 19.57 -4.79 13.65
CA VAL A 21 18.70 -4.41 14.75
C VAL A 21 17.83 -5.59 15.17
N GLU A 22 17.47 -5.55 16.44
CA GLU A 22 16.47 -6.44 17.02
C GLU A 22 15.05 -5.98 16.66
N PRO A 23 14.10 -6.91 16.39
CA PRO A 23 12.70 -6.57 16.19
C PRO A 23 12.14 -5.77 17.37
N LEU A 24 11.31 -4.76 17.10
CA LEU A 24 10.69 -3.93 18.13
C LEU A 24 9.59 -4.68 18.91
N ASP A 25 8.95 -5.64 18.27
CA ASP A 25 8.01 -6.56 18.92
C ASP A 25 8.68 -7.93 19.14
N LYS A 26 8.66 -8.40 20.39
CA LYS A 26 9.29 -9.65 20.83
C LYS A 26 8.31 -10.79 21.05
N ARG A 27 7.01 -10.55 20.85
CA ARG A 27 5.98 -11.58 20.93
C ARG A 27 6.23 -12.68 19.90
N SER A 28 5.82 -13.89 20.25
CA SER A 28 5.74 -15.00 19.30
C SER A 28 4.70 -14.74 18.21
N ASP A 29 4.80 -15.47 17.10
CA ASP A 29 3.85 -15.34 16.00
C ASP A 29 2.43 -15.67 16.45
N ASN A 30 2.26 -16.65 17.33
CA ASN A 30 0.96 -17.00 17.89
C ASN A 30 0.35 -15.86 18.70
N GLU A 31 1.14 -15.17 19.53
CA GLU A 31 0.68 -14.00 20.30
C GLU A 31 0.33 -12.82 19.38
N ILE A 32 1.14 -12.58 18.34
CA ILE A 32 0.84 -11.55 17.33
C ILE A 32 -0.44 -11.90 16.56
N ILE A 33 -0.59 -13.15 16.11
CA ILE A 33 -1.79 -13.61 15.39
C ILE A 33 -3.03 -13.50 16.27
N GLN A 34 -2.94 -13.86 17.56
CA GLN A 34 -4.05 -13.71 18.51
C GLN A 34 -4.43 -12.24 18.66
N TYR A 35 -3.45 -11.36 18.81
CA TYR A 35 -3.65 -9.91 18.86
C TYR A 35 -4.34 -9.40 17.57
N LEU A 36 -3.82 -9.76 16.40
CA LEU A 36 -4.35 -9.34 15.10
C LEU A 36 -5.74 -9.90 14.80
N SER A 37 -6.14 -10.99 15.45
CA SER A 37 -7.47 -11.60 15.33
C SER A 37 -8.47 -11.13 16.40
N SER A 38 -8.08 -10.13 17.21
CA SER A 38 -8.88 -9.61 18.31
C SER A 38 -9.17 -8.13 18.14
N TYR A 39 -10.31 -7.68 18.68
CA TYR A 39 -10.63 -6.26 18.72
C TYR A 39 -9.60 -5.50 19.57
N SER A 40 -9.03 -4.44 19.00
CA SER A 40 -8.15 -3.51 19.71
C SER A 40 -8.77 -2.11 19.73
N PRO A 41 -8.93 -1.47 20.90
CA PRO A 41 -9.43 -0.11 20.98
C PRO A 41 -8.42 0.88 20.37
N ILE A 42 -8.94 2.02 19.90
CA ILE A 42 -8.13 3.12 19.38
C ILE A 42 -7.45 3.85 20.55
N LYS A 43 -6.12 3.98 20.48
CA LYS A 43 -5.29 4.60 21.53
C LYS A 43 -4.68 5.96 21.12
N GLY A 44 -4.82 6.33 19.86
CA GLY A 44 -4.20 7.50 19.24
C GLY A 44 -4.25 7.37 17.72
N GLU A 45 -3.46 8.16 17.00
CA GLU A 45 -3.44 8.16 15.54
C GLU A 45 -2.43 7.17 14.92
N LYS A 46 -1.51 6.58 15.70
CA LYS A 46 -0.61 5.51 15.25
C LYS A 46 -1.35 4.18 15.05
N ASN A 47 -2.13 4.12 13.98
CA ASN A 47 -2.90 2.96 13.54
C ASN A 47 -2.41 2.48 12.18
N ILE A 48 -2.29 1.17 12.00
CA ILE A 48 -2.08 0.52 10.71
C ILE A 48 -3.38 -0.19 10.36
N TRP A 49 -4.01 0.21 9.27
CA TRP A 49 -5.27 -0.33 8.79
C TRP A 49 -5.02 -1.21 7.57
N THR A 50 -5.58 -2.41 7.59
CA THR A 50 -5.65 -3.28 6.42
C THR A 50 -6.95 -4.06 6.43
N TYR A 51 -7.31 -4.66 5.30
CA TYR A 51 -8.57 -5.37 5.14
C TYR A 51 -8.36 -6.69 4.40
N TRP A 52 -9.03 -7.73 4.90
CA TRP A 52 -9.21 -8.98 4.19
C TRP A 52 -10.63 -9.48 4.48
N ASP A 53 -11.45 -9.59 3.43
CA ASP A 53 -12.89 -9.86 3.53
C ASP A 53 -13.25 -11.07 4.40
N SER A 54 -12.42 -12.11 4.32
CA SER A 54 -12.56 -13.39 5.00
C SER A 54 -11.76 -13.48 6.32
N GLY A 55 -11.16 -12.38 6.77
CA GLY A 55 -10.43 -12.30 8.04
C GLY A 55 -8.97 -12.74 7.99
N PHE A 56 -8.23 -12.46 9.08
CA PHE A 56 -6.78 -12.62 9.11
C PHE A 56 -6.31 -14.04 8.74
N LYS A 57 -6.93 -15.06 9.34
CA LYS A 57 -6.52 -16.46 9.17
C LYS A 57 -6.80 -17.01 7.77
N ALA A 58 -7.69 -16.37 7.01
CA ALA A 58 -8.02 -16.76 5.65
C ALA A 58 -7.10 -16.11 4.60
N MET A 59 -6.25 -15.15 4.99
CA MET A 59 -5.24 -14.60 4.09
C MET A 59 -4.27 -15.69 3.60
N PRO A 60 -3.72 -15.56 2.37
CA PRO A 60 -2.55 -16.31 1.96
C PRO A 60 -1.44 -16.23 3.01
N GLY A 61 -0.73 -17.33 3.25
CA GLY A 61 0.29 -17.38 4.30
C GLY A 61 1.37 -16.31 4.17
N TRP A 62 1.74 -15.93 2.94
CA TRP A 62 2.72 -14.88 2.67
C TRP A 62 2.20 -13.48 3.02
N CYS A 63 0.89 -13.23 2.92
CA CYS A 63 0.22 -12.02 3.39
C CYS A 63 0.15 -11.96 4.91
N GLN A 64 -0.20 -13.07 5.58
CA GLN A 64 -0.18 -13.14 7.06
C GLN A 64 1.20 -12.78 7.61
N ARG A 65 2.27 -13.32 6.99
CA ARG A 65 3.65 -13.00 7.32
C ARG A 65 4.02 -11.54 7.09
N ASN A 66 3.47 -10.88 6.08
CA ASN A 66 3.65 -9.43 5.89
C ASN A 66 3.14 -8.67 7.12
N VAL A 67 1.89 -8.92 7.53
CA VAL A 67 1.25 -8.21 8.65
C VAL A 67 1.96 -8.49 9.98
N ILE A 68 2.39 -9.73 10.21
CA ILE A 68 3.21 -10.08 11.39
C ILE A 68 4.53 -9.30 11.37
N ASN A 69 5.19 -9.19 10.21
CA ASN A 69 6.42 -8.40 10.09
C ASN A 69 6.20 -6.90 10.31
N TRP A 70 5.01 -6.36 9.98
CA TRP A 70 4.68 -4.97 10.34
C TRP A 70 4.69 -4.76 11.85
N ALA A 71 4.13 -5.71 12.63
CA ALA A 71 4.19 -5.66 14.09
C ALA A 71 5.63 -5.69 14.60
N ARG A 72 6.44 -6.61 14.07
CA ARG A 72 7.87 -6.72 14.43
C ARG A 72 8.67 -5.45 14.12
N LEU A 73 8.41 -4.82 12.98
CA LEU A 73 9.17 -3.67 12.50
C LEU A 73 8.73 -2.36 13.17
N CYS A 74 7.42 -2.12 13.27
CA CYS A 74 6.86 -0.88 13.83
C CYS A 74 6.72 -0.91 15.36
N GLY A 75 6.68 -2.11 15.95
CA GLY A 75 6.61 -2.29 17.40
C GLY A 75 5.25 -1.95 18.02
N PRO A 76 5.13 -2.08 19.35
CA PRO A 76 3.88 -1.91 20.08
C PRO A 76 3.37 -0.45 20.14
N SER A 77 4.14 0.52 19.65
CA SER A 77 3.68 1.92 19.52
C SER A 77 2.66 2.11 18.39
N TRP A 78 2.57 1.15 17.46
CA TRP A 78 1.56 1.12 16.40
C TRP A 78 0.51 0.06 16.70
N ASN A 79 -0.77 0.44 16.62
CA ASN A 79 -1.87 -0.52 16.70
C ASN A 79 -2.20 -1.01 15.29
N ILE A 80 -2.26 -2.32 15.07
CA ILE A 80 -2.58 -2.91 13.77
C ILE A 80 -4.00 -3.44 13.81
N HIS A 81 -4.83 -2.99 12.87
CA HIS A 81 -6.22 -3.38 12.71
C HIS A 81 -6.38 -4.10 11.37
N VAL A 82 -6.73 -5.38 11.43
CA VAL A 82 -7.00 -6.23 10.26
C VAL A 82 -8.51 -6.40 10.16
N LEU A 83 -9.16 -5.49 9.43
CA LEU A 83 -10.61 -5.48 9.27
C LEU A 83 -11.07 -6.63 8.36
N ASP A 84 -12.30 -7.09 8.58
CA ASP A 84 -12.95 -8.13 7.78
C ASP A 84 -14.46 -7.90 7.63
N SER A 85 -15.12 -8.74 6.83
CA SER A 85 -16.58 -8.76 6.64
C SER A 85 -17.21 -10.03 7.22
N VAL A 86 -16.53 -10.70 8.15
CA VAL A 86 -16.99 -11.98 8.72
C VAL A 86 -18.01 -11.72 9.83
N ALA A 87 -19.23 -12.23 9.65
CA ALA A 87 -20.30 -12.05 10.62
C ALA A 87 -19.89 -12.53 12.02
N GLY A 88 -20.07 -11.67 13.02
CA GLY A 88 -19.69 -11.94 14.41
C GLY A 88 -18.18 -11.88 14.71
N SER A 89 -17.35 -11.57 13.72
CA SER A 89 -15.92 -11.32 13.94
C SER A 89 -15.73 -10.12 14.87
N PRO A 90 -14.81 -10.19 15.85
CA PRO A 90 -14.38 -8.99 16.57
C PRO A 90 -13.77 -7.95 15.62
N ASN A 91 -13.29 -8.39 14.45
CA ASN A 91 -12.69 -7.58 13.41
C ASN A 91 -13.61 -7.18 12.25
N HIS A 92 -14.92 -7.39 12.42
CA HIS A 92 -15.89 -6.90 11.44
C HIS A 92 -15.79 -5.37 11.30
N PHE A 93 -15.68 -4.86 10.06
CA PHE A 93 -15.39 -3.45 9.78
C PHE A 93 -16.38 -2.46 10.42
N LEU A 94 -17.66 -2.85 10.57
CA LEU A 94 -18.70 -2.05 11.24
C LEU A 94 -18.46 -1.84 12.75
N ASN A 95 -17.50 -2.54 13.36
CA ASN A 95 -17.10 -2.26 14.75
C ASN A 95 -16.25 -0.97 14.86
N TRP A 96 -15.78 -0.41 13.74
CA TRP A 96 -15.00 0.83 13.70
C TRP A 96 -15.64 1.94 12.87
N ILE A 97 -16.26 1.59 11.74
CA ILE A 97 -16.76 2.56 10.77
C ILE A 97 -18.28 2.63 10.82
N ASP A 98 -18.80 3.84 10.88
CA ASP A 98 -20.23 4.11 10.88
C ASP A 98 -20.79 3.86 9.48
N LYS A 99 -22.02 3.35 9.40
CA LYS A 99 -22.65 2.93 8.13
C LYS A 99 -22.79 4.07 7.12
N ASP A 100 -22.98 5.30 7.59
CA ASP A 100 -23.12 6.51 6.76
C ASP A 100 -21.81 6.93 6.07
N LEU A 101 -20.67 6.39 6.50
CA LEU A 101 -19.37 6.58 5.83
C LEU A 101 -19.08 5.50 4.79
N LEU A 102 -20.01 4.60 4.48
CA LEU A 102 -19.79 3.47 3.57
C LEU A 102 -20.94 3.38 2.55
N PRO A 103 -20.71 2.77 1.37
CA PRO A 103 -21.80 2.54 0.43
C PRO A 103 -22.76 1.46 0.97
N ASP A 104 -24.05 1.61 0.69
CA ASP A 104 -25.09 0.65 1.08
C ASP A 104 -24.76 -0.78 0.65
N ALA A 105 -24.17 -0.94 -0.53
CA ALA A 105 -23.77 -2.24 -1.06
C ALA A 105 -22.74 -2.94 -0.16
N LEU A 106 -21.80 -2.21 0.46
CA LEU A 106 -20.86 -2.80 1.42
C LEU A 106 -21.55 -3.11 2.75
N VAL A 107 -22.34 -2.18 3.26
CA VAL A 107 -23.04 -2.33 4.55
C VAL A 107 -23.99 -3.52 4.55
N ASN A 108 -24.66 -3.76 3.42
CA ASN A 108 -25.66 -4.82 3.26
C ASN A 108 -25.08 -6.12 2.66
N ASN A 109 -23.75 -6.21 2.47
CA ASN A 109 -23.07 -7.36 1.86
C ASN A 109 -23.60 -7.71 0.44
N GLU A 110 -23.80 -6.67 -0.37
CA GLU A 110 -24.30 -6.73 -1.75
C GLU A 110 -23.24 -6.27 -2.77
N MET A 111 -21.96 -6.20 -2.38
CA MET A 111 -20.86 -5.87 -3.30
C MET A 111 -20.70 -6.99 -4.34
N GLU A 112 -20.71 -6.61 -5.61
CA GLU A 112 -20.66 -7.51 -6.77
C GLU A 112 -19.41 -7.26 -7.64
N GLY A 113 -19.08 -8.25 -8.46
CA GLY A 113 -17.98 -8.19 -9.43
C GLY A 113 -16.66 -8.75 -8.90
N GLN A 114 -15.74 -9.03 -9.82
CA GLN A 114 -14.46 -9.69 -9.53
C GLN A 114 -13.54 -8.89 -8.58
N TRP A 115 -13.79 -7.59 -8.41
CA TRP A 115 -13.01 -6.68 -7.57
C TRP A 115 -13.74 -6.24 -6.29
N ALA A 116 -14.86 -6.88 -5.95
CA ALA A 116 -15.68 -6.51 -4.78
C ALA A 116 -14.87 -6.36 -3.49
N ALA A 117 -13.98 -7.33 -3.19
CA ALA A 117 -13.11 -7.28 -2.01
C ALA A 117 -12.08 -6.13 -2.06
N ALA A 118 -11.52 -5.85 -3.25
CA ALA A 118 -10.59 -4.75 -3.44
C ALA A 118 -11.28 -3.40 -3.24
N HIS A 119 -12.47 -3.20 -3.81
CA HIS A 119 -13.24 -1.97 -3.63
C HIS A 119 -13.75 -1.82 -2.18
N SER A 120 -14.09 -2.91 -1.51
CA SER A 120 -14.42 -2.89 -0.07
C SER A 120 -13.25 -2.32 0.74
N SER A 121 -12.02 -2.77 0.45
CA SER A 121 -10.80 -2.20 1.04
C SER A 121 -10.64 -0.70 0.74
N ASP A 122 -10.99 -0.27 -0.48
CA ASP A 122 -10.91 1.13 -0.89
C ASP A 122 -11.85 2.06 -0.08
N PHE A 123 -13.08 1.64 0.19
CA PHE A 123 -14.00 2.40 1.06
C PHE A 123 -13.53 2.45 2.51
N LEU A 124 -13.01 1.34 3.02
CA LEU A 124 -12.50 1.28 4.39
C LEU A 124 -11.25 2.14 4.57
N ARG A 125 -10.41 2.28 3.53
CA ARG A 125 -9.21 3.12 3.56
C ARG A 125 -9.54 4.58 3.85
N GLY A 126 -10.42 5.19 3.06
CA GLY A 126 -10.79 6.60 3.22
C GLY A 126 -11.44 6.87 4.58
N SER A 127 -12.40 6.03 4.96
CA SER A 127 -13.14 6.16 6.23
C SER A 127 -12.27 5.94 7.47
N CYS A 128 -11.37 4.94 7.49
CA CYS A 128 -10.46 4.69 8.60
C CYS A 128 -9.49 5.85 8.81
N LEU A 129 -8.86 6.34 7.73
CA LEU A 129 -7.93 7.46 7.79
C LEU A 129 -8.61 8.75 8.24
N TYR A 130 -9.80 9.04 7.72
CA TYR A 130 -10.55 10.21 8.15
C TYR A 130 -10.92 10.14 9.63
N LYS A 131 -11.47 9.01 10.10
CA LYS A 131 -12.00 8.87 11.46
C LYS A 131 -10.91 8.74 12.53
N TYR A 132 -9.78 8.11 12.20
CA TYR A 132 -8.77 7.71 13.20
C TYR A 132 -7.32 8.08 12.84
N GLY A 133 -7.06 8.56 11.63
CA GLY A 133 -5.70 8.76 11.13
C GLY A 133 -4.93 7.44 11.02
N GLY A 134 -3.62 7.57 10.83
CA GLY A 134 -2.69 6.45 10.73
C GLY A 134 -2.30 6.15 9.30
N VAL A 135 -2.08 4.87 8.99
CA VAL A 135 -1.62 4.39 7.68
C VAL A 135 -2.50 3.24 7.22
N CYS A 136 -3.05 3.34 6.02
CA CYS A 136 -3.64 2.19 5.33
C CYS A 136 -2.58 1.51 4.48
N LEU A 137 -2.44 0.19 4.65
CA LEU A 137 -1.51 -0.67 3.93
C LEU A 137 -2.24 -1.86 3.34
N ASP A 138 -1.94 -2.19 2.09
CA ASP A 138 -2.37 -3.46 1.51
C ASP A 138 -1.63 -4.64 2.14
N THR A 139 -2.33 -5.75 2.36
CA THR A 139 -1.76 -7.00 2.91
C THR A 139 -0.60 -7.54 2.09
N GLY A 140 -0.51 -7.21 0.80
CA GLY A 140 0.58 -7.58 -0.10
C GLY A 140 1.88 -6.77 0.06
N ILE A 141 2.03 -5.94 1.10
CA ILE A 141 3.22 -5.10 1.31
C ILE A 141 4.23 -5.80 2.23
N ILE A 142 5.41 -6.09 1.71
CA ILE A 142 6.59 -6.36 2.54
C ILE A 142 7.14 -5.01 3.00
N LEU A 143 6.90 -4.64 4.26
CA LEU A 143 7.45 -3.40 4.83
C LEU A 143 8.92 -3.62 5.20
N ILE A 144 9.79 -2.71 4.76
CA ILE A 144 11.26 -2.79 4.95
C ILE A 144 11.73 -1.67 5.89
N ARG A 145 11.00 -0.56 5.95
CA ARG A 145 11.31 0.60 6.79
C ARG A 145 10.16 0.94 7.72
N LYS A 146 10.48 1.38 8.93
CA LYS A 146 9.48 1.82 9.94
C LYS A 146 8.64 2.97 9.42
N LEU A 147 7.34 2.96 9.69
CA LEU A 147 6.41 4.01 9.24
C LEU A 147 6.78 5.40 9.78
N ASP A 148 7.29 5.48 11.02
CA ASP A 148 7.86 6.69 11.61
C ASP A 148 8.94 7.32 10.71
N SER A 149 9.81 6.48 10.16
CA SER A 149 10.93 6.90 9.31
C SER A 149 10.57 7.05 7.83
N ILE A 150 9.38 6.61 7.41
CA ILE A 150 8.85 6.82 6.06
C ILE A 150 8.15 8.18 6.02
N CYS A 151 7.24 8.45 6.95
CA CYS A 151 6.48 9.69 6.94
C CYS A 151 5.94 10.13 8.30
N TRP A 152 5.67 9.20 9.22
CA TRP A 152 4.81 9.54 10.35
C TRP A 152 5.41 10.58 11.29
N LYS A 153 6.74 10.63 11.46
CA LYS A 153 7.40 11.70 12.23
C LYS A 153 7.10 13.10 11.69
N GLN A 154 6.96 13.25 10.37
CA GLN A 154 6.59 14.54 9.76
C GLN A 154 5.10 14.82 9.84
N LEU A 155 4.25 13.79 9.84
CA LEU A 155 2.81 14.01 9.97
C LEU A 155 2.43 14.33 11.42
N GLU A 156 3.08 13.68 12.39
CA GLU A 156 2.78 13.85 13.82
C GLU A 156 3.33 15.15 14.42
N ASP A 157 4.29 15.79 13.75
CA ASP A 157 4.86 17.08 14.14
C ASP A 157 3.92 18.24 13.78
N ASP A 158 3.42 18.95 14.79
CA ASP A 158 2.49 20.08 14.61
C ASP A 158 3.13 21.30 13.91
N SER A 159 4.47 21.35 13.82
CA SER A 159 5.19 22.38 13.06
C SER A 159 5.36 22.04 11.57
N SER A 160 5.13 20.78 11.21
CA SER A 160 5.17 20.33 9.81
C SER A 160 3.88 20.74 9.09
N PRO A 161 3.97 21.23 7.84
CA PRO A 161 2.78 21.51 7.04
C PRO A 161 2.09 20.23 6.55
N PHE A 162 2.79 19.09 6.58
CA PHE A 162 2.31 17.86 5.96
C PHE A 162 1.31 17.13 6.86
N ARG A 163 0.17 16.78 6.26
CA ARG A 163 -0.92 16.07 6.94
C ARG A 163 -1.20 14.69 6.36
N ILE A 164 -0.74 14.46 5.14
CA ILE A 164 -0.88 13.19 4.41
C ILE A 164 0.48 12.78 3.86
N ALA A 165 0.75 11.49 3.75
CA ALA A 165 1.84 10.98 2.91
C ALA A 165 1.35 9.96 1.90
N LYS A 166 1.86 10.06 0.67
CA LYS A 166 1.38 9.29 -0.47
C LYS A 166 2.51 8.93 -1.45
N PRO A 167 2.56 7.69 -1.97
CA PRO A 167 3.49 7.35 -3.03
C PRO A 167 3.13 8.05 -4.35
N PHE A 168 4.09 8.79 -4.89
CA PHE A 168 3.98 9.51 -6.14
C PHE A 168 4.45 8.68 -7.32
N VAL A 169 3.68 8.68 -8.41
CA VAL A 169 4.00 7.96 -9.64
C VAL A 169 4.46 8.94 -10.72
N ALA A 170 3.55 9.81 -11.20
CA ALA A 170 3.85 10.85 -12.18
C ALA A 170 2.64 11.78 -12.40
N GLY A 171 2.88 13.09 -12.51
CA GLY A 171 1.80 14.08 -12.66
C GLY A 171 0.81 13.97 -11.49
N PRO A 172 -0.51 13.88 -11.71
CA PRO A 172 -1.48 13.68 -10.63
C PRO A 172 -1.55 12.22 -10.11
N LYS A 173 -0.82 11.27 -10.73
CA LYS A 173 -0.94 9.84 -10.42
C LYS A 173 -0.21 9.49 -9.13
N THR A 174 -0.90 8.77 -8.25
CA THR A 174 -0.36 8.22 -7.00
C THR A 174 -0.70 6.74 -6.89
N ALA A 175 -0.03 6.02 -5.99
CA ALA A 175 -0.33 4.61 -5.72
C ALA A 175 -1.15 4.45 -4.43
N SER A 176 -2.24 3.70 -4.49
CA SER A 176 -3.21 3.60 -3.39
C SER A 176 -2.94 2.52 -2.35
N HIS A 177 -1.94 1.64 -2.59
CA HIS A 177 -1.58 0.58 -1.65
C HIS A 177 -1.02 1.10 -0.32
N PHE A 178 -0.57 2.35 -0.29
CA PHE A 178 -0.13 3.08 0.91
C PHE A 178 -0.80 4.45 0.93
N THR A 179 -1.41 4.81 2.05
CA THR A 179 -1.80 6.20 2.35
C THR A 179 -1.66 6.41 3.85
N ALA A 180 -0.93 7.44 4.26
CA ALA A 180 -0.88 7.88 5.65
C ALA A 180 -1.59 9.23 5.78
N ALA A 181 -2.33 9.46 6.87
CA ALA A 181 -2.99 10.73 7.11
C ALA A 181 -3.21 11.01 8.59
N ARG A 182 -3.27 12.31 8.94
CA ARG A 182 -3.81 12.78 10.21
C ARG A 182 -5.32 12.60 10.25
N LYS A 183 -5.84 12.35 11.44
CA LYS A 183 -7.28 12.26 11.70
C LYS A 183 -7.98 13.58 11.29
N GLY A 184 -9.16 13.45 10.71
CA GLY A 184 -10.03 14.57 10.35
C GLY A 184 -9.53 15.40 9.17
N ASP A 185 -8.57 14.91 8.40
CA ASP A 185 -8.01 15.65 7.28
C ASP A 185 -9.08 15.92 6.19
N PRO A 186 -9.26 17.19 5.76
CA PRO A 186 -10.31 17.55 4.82
C PRO A 186 -10.11 16.96 3.41
N PHE A 187 -8.85 16.77 2.98
CA PHE A 187 -8.57 16.17 1.68
C PHE A 187 -8.92 14.67 1.67
N ILE A 188 -8.63 13.95 2.77
CA ILE A 188 -9.06 12.55 2.92
C ILE A 188 -10.58 12.44 2.91
N LYS A 189 -11.29 13.36 3.58
CA LYS A 189 -12.76 13.37 3.56
C LYS A 189 -13.31 13.61 2.15
N ALA A 190 -12.82 14.63 1.45
CA ALA A 190 -13.25 14.94 0.09
C ALA A 190 -12.94 13.80 -0.88
N TRP A 191 -11.77 13.16 -0.74
CA TRP A 191 -11.39 12.00 -1.56
C TRP A 191 -12.33 10.82 -1.34
N HIS A 192 -12.64 10.52 -0.08
CA HIS A 192 -13.56 9.46 0.30
C HIS A 192 -14.98 9.73 -0.19
N ASP A 193 -15.49 10.95 0.02
CA ASP A 193 -16.84 11.35 -0.39
C ASP A 193 -17.01 11.33 -1.91
N LEU A 194 -15.99 11.77 -2.66
CA LEU A 194 -15.98 11.68 -4.10
C LEU A 194 -16.07 10.22 -4.56
N PHE A 195 -15.31 9.32 -3.93
CA PHE A 195 -15.38 7.90 -4.27
C PHE A 195 -16.74 7.28 -3.94
N LEU A 196 -17.34 7.63 -2.80
CA LEU A 196 -18.72 7.23 -2.47
C LEU A 196 -19.74 7.78 -3.48
N HIS A 197 -19.56 9.02 -3.92
CA HIS A 197 -20.43 9.66 -4.90
C HIS A 197 -20.45 8.89 -6.23
N LEU A 198 -19.27 8.45 -6.71
CA LEU A 198 -19.16 7.63 -7.93
C LEU A 198 -19.89 6.28 -7.81
N TRP A 199 -20.04 5.77 -6.59
CA TRP A 199 -20.68 4.49 -6.28
C TRP A 199 -22.13 4.60 -5.80
N LYS A 200 -22.72 5.80 -5.76
CA LYS A 200 -24.08 5.98 -5.23
C LYS A 200 -25.09 5.14 -6.02
N GLY A 201 -25.77 4.23 -5.33
CA GLY A 201 -26.74 3.31 -5.93
C GLY A 201 -26.12 2.16 -6.74
N GLN A 202 -24.80 1.99 -6.70
CA GLN A 202 -24.08 0.94 -7.41
C GLN A 202 -23.74 -0.24 -6.48
N LYS A 203 -23.80 -1.45 -7.03
CA LYS A 203 -23.34 -2.69 -6.38
C LYS A 203 -22.00 -3.18 -6.90
N SER A 204 -21.55 -2.68 -8.05
CA SER A 204 -20.27 -3.02 -8.67
C SER A 204 -19.62 -1.78 -9.28
N SER A 205 -18.36 -1.90 -9.71
CA SER A 205 -17.61 -0.84 -10.38
C SER A 205 -18.09 -0.54 -11.81
N LYS A 206 -19.03 -1.31 -12.34
CA LYS A 206 -19.52 -1.18 -13.72
C LYS A 206 -20.25 0.15 -13.89
N GLY A 207 -19.93 0.89 -14.96
CA GLY A 207 -20.53 2.18 -15.27
C GLY A 207 -19.79 3.37 -14.63
N ILE A 208 -18.78 3.14 -13.79
CA ILE A 208 -17.93 4.22 -13.28
C ILE A 208 -17.17 4.90 -14.44
N GLU A 209 -16.72 4.13 -15.43
CA GLU A 209 -15.96 4.57 -16.61
C GLU A 209 -16.69 5.58 -17.50
N ILE A 210 -18.02 5.64 -17.43
CA ILE A 210 -18.84 6.61 -18.15
C ILE A 210 -19.29 7.79 -17.28
N ASN A 211 -18.89 7.82 -15.99
CA ASN A 211 -19.23 8.92 -15.09
C ASN A 211 -18.51 10.22 -15.53
N PRO A 212 -19.24 11.33 -15.75
CA PRO A 212 -18.66 12.59 -16.20
C PRO A 212 -17.53 13.11 -15.30
N LEU A 213 -17.59 12.87 -13.99
CA LEU A 213 -16.56 13.34 -13.04
C LEU A 213 -15.18 12.75 -13.34
N ILE A 214 -15.12 11.54 -13.91
CA ILE A 214 -13.84 10.92 -14.25
C ILE A 214 -13.50 11.01 -15.73
N ALA A 215 -14.34 11.59 -16.58
CA ALA A 215 -14.13 11.62 -18.04
C ALA A 215 -12.76 12.17 -18.48
N PHE A 216 -12.12 13.01 -17.65
CA PHE A 216 -10.75 13.47 -17.87
C PHE A 216 -9.71 12.34 -18.06
N TYR A 217 -9.96 11.14 -17.54
CA TYR A 217 -9.04 10.00 -17.66
C TYR A 217 -8.75 9.63 -19.11
N GLN A 218 -9.68 9.93 -20.04
CA GLN A 218 -9.50 9.66 -21.47
C GLN A 218 -8.31 10.42 -22.06
N ASN A 219 -7.95 11.55 -21.44
CA ASN A 219 -6.80 12.37 -21.82
C ASN A 219 -5.56 12.07 -20.96
N VAL A 220 -5.65 11.15 -19.99
CA VAL A 220 -4.54 10.78 -19.12
C VAL A 220 -3.76 9.63 -19.75
N ASN A 221 -2.46 9.87 -19.99
CA ASN A 221 -1.56 8.77 -20.28
C ASN A 221 -1.29 7.97 -18.99
N PHE A 222 -1.83 6.74 -18.94
CA PHE A 222 -1.61 5.80 -17.85
C PHE A 222 -0.20 5.23 -17.82
N ARG A 223 0.56 5.34 -18.92
CA ARG A 223 1.98 5.00 -18.93
C ARG A 223 2.74 6.11 -18.21
N ALA A 224 3.46 5.73 -17.15
CA ALA A 224 4.43 6.59 -16.49
C ALA A 224 5.83 6.09 -16.84
N SER A 225 6.77 7.02 -17.04
CA SER A 225 8.16 6.64 -17.32
C SER A 225 8.70 5.72 -16.23
N GLY A 226 9.33 4.61 -16.62
CA GLY A 226 9.83 3.60 -15.69
C GLY A 226 8.79 2.57 -15.21
N TYR A 227 7.51 2.71 -15.56
CA TYR A 227 6.45 1.76 -15.23
C TYR A 227 5.99 1.00 -16.47
N ASN A 228 6.31 -0.29 -16.54
CA ASN A 228 6.12 -1.11 -17.75
C ASN A 228 5.25 -2.34 -17.48
N TRP A 229 4.08 -2.15 -16.88
CA TRP A 229 3.11 -3.22 -16.66
C TRP A 229 2.63 -3.80 -17.99
N GLU A 230 2.71 -5.12 -18.13
CA GLU A 230 2.24 -5.85 -19.32
C GLU A 230 0.73 -6.13 -19.22
N PHE A 231 -0.10 -5.08 -19.10
CA PHE A 231 -1.54 -5.25 -19.04
C PHE A 231 -2.07 -5.94 -20.31
N LYS A 232 -3.00 -6.89 -20.14
CA LYS A 232 -3.66 -7.64 -21.22
C LYS A 232 -5.15 -7.34 -21.36
N VAL A 233 -5.71 -6.61 -20.39
CA VAL A 233 -7.14 -6.26 -20.36
C VAL A 233 -7.37 -4.95 -21.11
N ASP A 234 -8.63 -4.74 -21.51
CA ASP A 234 -9.08 -3.48 -22.09
C ASP A 234 -8.82 -2.31 -21.11
N PRO A 235 -8.40 -1.12 -21.58
CA PRO A 235 -8.22 0.04 -20.72
C PRO A 235 -9.42 0.36 -19.83
N HIS A 236 -10.66 0.15 -20.28
CA HIS A 236 -11.87 0.35 -19.49
C HIS A 236 -11.96 -0.59 -18.28
N GLU A 237 -11.49 -1.84 -18.40
CA GLU A 237 -11.41 -2.78 -17.26
C GLU A 237 -10.40 -2.32 -16.21
N ILE A 238 -9.33 -1.62 -16.63
CA ILE A 238 -8.36 -1.01 -15.70
C ILE A 238 -9.03 0.16 -14.97
N ILE A 239 -9.88 0.95 -15.63
CA ILE A 239 -10.61 2.06 -15.00
C ILE A 239 -11.52 1.58 -13.87
N HIS A 240 -12.24 0.47 -14.08
CA HIS A 240 -13.06 -0.14 -13.02
C HIS A 240 -12.23 -0.45 -11.78
N TYR A 241 -11.03 -1.00 -11.97
CA TYR A 241 -10.10 -1.29 -10.88
C TYR A 241 -9.52 -0.02 -10.23
N LEU A 242 -9.34 1.08 -10.98
CA LEU A 242 -8.66 2.29 -10.53
C LEU A 242 -9.57 3.39 -9.96
N GLY A 243 -10.86 3.14 -9.72
CA GLY A 243 -11.82 4.18 -9.30
C GLY A 243 -11.38 5.04 -8.12
N LEU A 244 -10.78 4.44 -7.09
CA LEU A 244 -10.24 5.19 -5.94
C LEU A 244 -9.06 6.10 -6.34
N SER A 245 -8.16 5.60 -7.19
CA SER A 245 -7.00 6.36 -7.69
C SER A 245 -7.42 7.49 -8.62
N LEU A 246 -8.48 7.30 -9.42
CA LEU A 246 -9.06 8.35 -10.27
C LEU A 246 -9.73 9.44 -9.43
N SER A 247 -10.38 9.05 -8.33
CA SER A 247 -10.94 10.02 -7.37
C SER A 247 -9.83 10.89 -6.76
N TRP A 248 -8.68 10.30 -6.41
CA TRP A 248 -7.51 11.05 -5.93
C TRP A 248 -7.00 12.03 -7.00
N MET A 249 -6.82 11.54 -8.22
CA MET A 249 -6.33 12.35 -9.34
C MET A 249 -7.25 13.53 -9.60
N ARG A 250 -8.58 13.31 -9.66
CA ARG A 250 -9.55 14.40 -9.84
C ARG A 250 -9.39 15.44 -8.74
N LEU A 251 -9.40 15.01 -7.48
CA LEU A 251 -9.32 15.93 -6.35
C LEU A 251 -8.04 16.77 -6.39
N GLY A 252 -6.89 16.15 -6.65
CA GLY A 252 -5.61 16.85 -6.79
C GLY A 252 -5.50 17.76 -8.01
N LEU A 253 -6.49 17.77 -8.90
CA LEU A 253 -6.55 18.66 -10.07
C LEU A 253 -7.56 19.80 -9.90
N ILE A 254 -8.40 19.81 -8.86
CA ILE A 254 -9.42 20.86 -8.66
C ILE A 254 -8.79 22.11 -8.05
N ASP A 255 -9.00 23.27 -8.68
CA ASP A 255 -8.49 24.56 -8.20
C ASP A 255 -9.53 25.40 -7.42
N GLY A 256 -10.77 24.94 -7.32
CA GLY A 256 -11.87 25.60 -6.60
C GLY A 256 -12.79 26.49 -7.45
N GLY A 257 -12.54 26.63 -8.75
CA GLY A 257 -13.42 27.43 -9.64
C GLY A 257 -13.40 28.95 -9.33
N ASP A 258 -14.31 29.70 -9.98
CA ASP A 258 -14.47 31.16 -9.82
C ASP A 258 -15.25 31.54 -8.53
N GLY A 259 -15.61 30.55 -7.71
CA GLY A 259 -16.46 30.70 -6.53
C GLY A 259 -15.65 30.89 -5.25
N ASN A 260 -15.98 31.93 -4.47
CA ASN A 260 -15.37 32.26 -3.17
C ASN A 260 -15.56 31.21 -2.04
N GLN A 261 -15.99 29.98 -2.33
CA GLN A 261 -16.38 28.99 -1.31
C GLN A 261 -15.76 27.60 -1.44
N GLU A 262 -15.07 27.25 -2.53
CA GLU A 262 -14.46 25.92 -2.67
C GLU A 262 -12.95 25.94 -2.42
N ILE A 263 -12.48 24.91 -1.73
CA ILE A 263 -11.06 24.73 -1.39
C ILE A 263 -10.29 24.44 -2.68
N ASN A 264 -9.19 25.14 -2.91
CA ASN A 264 -8.23 24.80 -3.95
C ASN A 264 -7.47 23.51 -3.54
N TRP A 265 -7.99 22.37 -3.96
CA TRP A 265 -7.47 21.06 -3.60
C TRP A 265 -6.14 20.75 -4.26
N ALA A 266 -5.87 21.29 -5.45
CA ALA A 266 -4.58 21.20 -6.11
C ALA A 266 -3.47 21.90 -5.29
N GLN A 267 -3.79 23.09 -4.75
CA GLN A 267 -2.90 23.82 -3.85
C GLN A 267 -2.72 23.08 -2.52
N TYR A 268 -3.82 22.56 -1.94
CA TYR A 268 -3.74 21.71 -0.75
C TYR A 268 -2.83 20.49 -0.98
N ALA A 269 -2.98 19.82 -2.12
CA ALA A 269 -2.19 18.66 -2.47
C ALA A 269 -0.70 19.00 -2.54
N LYS A 270 -0.34 20.17 -3.07
CA LYS A 270 1.04 20.65 -3.09
C LYS A 270 1.58 20.98 -1.71
N ASP A 271 0.81 21.66 -0.88
CA ASP A 271 1.33 22.25 0.36
C ASP A 271 1.25 21.31 1.57
N HIS A 272 0.33 20.34 1.56
CA HIS A 272 0.03 19.51 2.73
C HIS A 272 0.20 18.00 2.51
N ILE A 273 0.59 17.56 1.31
CA ILE A 273 0.83 16.14 1.03
C ILE A 273 2.32 15.88 0.82
N LEU A 274 2.87 15.02 1.65
CA LEU A 274 4.23 14.54 1.59
C LEU A 274 4.33 13.40 0.58
N TYR A 275 4.87 13.70 -0.60
CA TYR A 275 5.06 12.73 -1.66
C TYR A 275 6.44 12.07 -1.60
N PHE A 276 6.50 10.78 -1.94
CA PHE A 276 7.76 10.05 -2.11
C PHE A 276 7.70 9.15 -3.34
N ASP A 277 8.83 8.89 -3.98
CA ASP A 277 8.91 8.15 -5.25
C ASP A 277 8.40 6.70 -5.08
N ALA A 278 7.28 6.36 -5.72
CA ALA A 278 6.69 5.04 -5.59
C ALA A 278 7.53 3.93 -6.23
N LEU A 279 8.26 4.20 -7.31
CA LEU A 279 9.06 3.19 -8.00
C LEU A 279 10.25 2.77 -7.12
N GLN A 280 10.99 3.75 -6.61
CA GLN A 280 12.17 3.49 -5.80
C GLN A 280 11.82 2.97 -4.41
N GLU A 281 10.76 3.49 -3.80
CA GLU A 281 10.41 3.19 -2.41
C GLU A 281 9.48 1.99 -2.25
N ASN A 282 8.65 1.67 -3.25
CA ASN A 282 7.62 0.62 -3.13
C ASN A 282 7.74 -0.51 -4.15
N TRP A 283 8.40 -0.27 -5.28
CA TRP A 283 8.54 -1.25 -6.37
C TRP A 283 10.02 -1.41 -6.79
N GLY A 284 10.94 -1.38 -5.83
CA GLY A 284 12.37 -1.46 -6.10
C GLY A 284 12.79 -2.76 -6.79
N ALA A 285 12.04 -3.86 -6.64
CA ALA A 285 12.32 -5.11 -7.35
C ALA A 285 12.13 -4.93 -8.87
N GLN A 286 11.10 -4.19 -9.27
CA GLN A 286 10.77 -3.95 -10.68
C GLN A 286 11.88 -3.19 -11.42
N THR A 287 12.72 -2.41 -10.72
CA THR A 287 13.88 -1.75 -11.33
C THR A 287 15.02 -2.72 -11.67
N ILE A 288 14.97 -3.96 -11.18
CA ILE A 288 16.00 -4.99 -11.40
C ILE A 288 15.49 -6.08 -12.34
N VAL A 289 14.29 -6.62 -12.08
CA VAL A 289 13.73 -7.75 -12.84
C VAL A 289 12.57 -7.37 -13.77
N GLY A 290 12.24 -6.08 -13.85
CA GLY A 290 11.08 -5.60 -14.60
C GLY A 290 9.74 -5.91 -13.92
N PHE A 291 8.65 -5.61 -14.63
CA PHE A 291 7.28 -5.80 -14.16
C PHE A 291 6.74 -7.18 -14.54
N ARG A 292 7.51 -8.24 -14.19
CA ARG A 292 7.17 -9.63 -14.46
C ARG A 292 7.28 -10.46 -13.17
N GLY A 293 6.16 -10.96 -12.69
CA GLY A 293 6.10 -11.72 -11.44
C GLY A 293 7.00 -12.95 -11.43
N GLN A 294 7.08 -13.68 -12.56
CA GLN A 294 7.93 -14.87 -12.68
C GLN A 294 9.41 -14.55 -12.48
N SER A 295 9.91 -13.47 -13.09
CA SER A 295 11.31 -13.06 -12.94
C SER A 295 11.63 -12.68 -11.48
N GLN A 296 10.69 -12.06 -10.77
CA GLN A 296 10.83 -11.79 -9.33
C GLN A 296 10.80 -13.09 -8.51
N PHE A 297 9.92 -14.04 -8.85
CA PHE A 297 9.84 -15.34 -8.19
C PHE A 297 11.15 -16.12 -8.33
N ASP A 298 11.68 -16.26 -9.54
CA ASP A 298 12.90 -17.04 -9.83
C ASP A 298 14.11 -16.47 -9.08
N ALA A 299 14.23 -15.13 -9.05
CA ALA A 299 15.26 -14.45 -8.30
C ALA A 299 15.13 -14.73 -6.78
N LEU A 300 13.93 -14.61 -6.21
CA LEU A 300 13.71 -14.85 -4.78
C LEU A 300 13.87 -16.33 -4.40
N ALA A 301 13.53 -17.26 -5.28
CA ALA A 301 13.69 -18.70 -5.06
C ALA A 301 15.15 -19.18 -5.15
N THR A 302 16.07 -18.34 -5.63
CA THR A 302 17.48 -18.69 -5.77
C THR A 302 18.14 -18.96 -4.41
N LYS A 303 18.95 -20.02 -4.32
CA LYS A 303 19.68 -20.41 -3.11
C LYS A 303 20.88 -19.50 -2.82
N LEU A 304 21.09 -19.18 -1.54
CA LEU A 304 22.18 -18.32 -1.05
C LEU A 304 23.56 -19.00 -1.12
N ASP A 305 23.60 -20.33 -1.01
CA ASP A 305 24.79 -21.19 -1.10
C ASP A 305 25.01 -21.77 -2.52
N GLY A 306 24.20 -21.34 -3.49
CA GLY A 306 24.27 -21.80 -4.86
C GLY A 306 25.49 -21.29 -5.63
N VAL A 307 25.72 -21.88 -6.81
CA VAL A 307 26.73 -21.41 -7.76
C VAL A 307 26.41 -19.98 -8.19
N GLN A 308 27.45 -19.13 -8.25
CA GLN A 308 27.39 -17.75 -8.74
C GLN A 308 27.01 -17.74 -10.23
N SER A 309 25.72 -17.78 -10.49
CA SER A 309 25.09 -17.74 -11.81
C SER A 309 24.53 -16.34 -12.10
N GLU A 310 24.02 -16.13 -13.31
CA GLU A 310 23.28 -14.92 -13.66
C GLU A 310 22.04 -14.73 -12.76
N ASN A 311 21.33 -15.82 -12.45
CA ASN A 311 20.20 -15.81 -11.52
C ASN A 311 20.62 -15.42 -10.11
N TYR A 312 21.74 -15.94 -9.61
CA TYR A 312 22.29 -15.52 -8.31
C TYR A 312 22.63 -14.04 -8.30
N THR A 313 23.31 -13.55 -9.33
CA THR A 313 23.69 -12.14 -9.45
C THR A 313 22.46 -11.24 -9.46
N THR A 314 21.41 -11.64 -10.18
CA THR A 314 20.13 -10.94 -10.23
C THR A 314 19.42 -10.94 -8.86
N ALA A 315 19.36 -12.09 -8.20
CA ALA A 315 18.77 -12.24 -6.87
C ALA A 315 19.49 -11.39 -5.81
N TYR A 316 20.83 -11.41 -5.83
CA TYR A 316 21.67 -10.58 -4.98
C TYR A 316 21.38 -9.10 -5.18
N LYS A 317 21.41 -8.63 -6.43
CA LYS A 317 21.11 -7.23 -6.78
C LYS A 317 19.71 -6.83 -6.33
N LEU A 318 18.71 -7.69 -6.57
CA LEU A 318 17.32 -7.44 -6.21
C LEU A 318 17.16 -7.28 -4.69
N VAL A 319 17.54 -8.30 -3.91
CA VAL A 319 17.27 -8.30 -2.47
C VAL A 319 18.05 -7.20 -1.76
N TRP A 320 19.33 -7.02 -2.09
CA TRP A 320 20.11 -5.97 -1.45
C TRP A 320 19.70 -4.56 -1.90
N ARG A 321 19.26 -4.36 -3.15
CA ARG A 321 18.68 -3.07 -3.57
C ARG A 321 17.45 -2.71 -2.75
N LEU A 322 16.57 -3.69 -2.48
CA LEU A 322 15.39 -3.48 -1.64
C LEU A 322 15.80 -3.11 -0.21
N LEU A 323 16.67 -3.91 0.40
CA LEU A 323 17.06 -3.76 1.80
C LEU A 323 17.77 -2.42 2.06
N ILE A 324 18.64 -1.96 1.14
CA ILE A 324 19.39 -0.71 1.34
C ILE A 324 18.62 0.56 0.93
N GLY A 325 17.59 0.43 0.08
CA GLY A 325 17.11 1.58 -0.68
C GLY A 325 15.62 1.65 -0.93
N SER A 326 14.80 0.75 -0.39
CA SER A 326 13.34 0.81 -0.52
C SER A 326 12.68 0.83 0.85
N SER A 327 11.57 1.54 0.99
CA SER A 327 10.78 1.58 2.22
C SER A 327 9.87 0.36 2.35
N MET A 328 9.45 -0.19 1.22
CA MET A 328 8.62 -1.39 1.13
C MET A 328 8.76 -2.05 -0.24
N GLN A 329 8.25 -3.26 -0.36
CA GLN A 329 7.99 -3.90 -1.65
C GLN A 329 6.51 -4.27 -1.72
N LYS A 330 5.77 -3.62 -2.62
CA LYS A 330 4.41 -3.98 -2.95
C LYS A 330 4.44 -5.20 -3.87
N ILE A 331 3.84 -6.29 -3.40
CA ILE A 331 3.62 -7.51 -4.17
C ILE A 331 2.23 -7.41 -4.79
N SER A 332 2.18 -7.42 -6.12
CA SER A 332 0.94 -7.36 -6.89
C SER A 332 0.29 -8.73 -6.97
N HIS A 333 -1.04 -8.78 -6.86
CA HIS A 333 -1.82 -9.96 -7.25
C HIS A 333 -2.23 -9.83 -8.72
N GLY A 334 -2.76 -8.67 -9.15
CA GLY A 334 -3.01 -8.37 -10.55
C GLY A 334 -3.84 -9.42 -11.31
N LYS A 335 -4.74 -10.14 -10.60
CA LYS A 335 -5.42 -11.34 -11.10
C LYS A 335 -6.13 -11.06 -12.43
N GLY A 336 -5.63 -11.67 -13.50
CA GLY A 336 -6.21 -11.49 -14.84
C GLY A 336 -5.90 -10.17 -15.54
N LEU A 337 -5.17 -9.24 -14.90
CA LEU A 337 -4.84 -7.93 -15.47
C LEU A 337 -3.62 -7.96 -16.40
N THR A 338 -2.64 -8.80 -16.12
CA THR A 338 -1.34 -8.84 -16.81
C THR A 338 -1.19 -10.08 -17.70
N GLN A 339 -0.30 -9.98 -18.70
CA GLN A 339 0.04 -11.07 -19.62
C GLN A 339 0.66 -12.25 -18.88
N THR A 340 1.59 -11.98 -17.97
CA THR A 340 2.24 -12.97 -17.12
C THR A 340 1.71 -12.88 -15.68
N PRO A 341 1.69 -14.00 -14.91
CA PRO A 341 1.26 -13.96 -13.53
C PRO A 341 2.14 -13.05 -12.68
N GLU A 342 1.52 -12.25 -11.83
CA GLU A 342 2.23 -11.48 -10.81
C GLU A 342 2.70 -12.37 -9.66
N LEU A 343 3.71 -11.92 -8.91
CA LEU A 343 4.34 -12.71 -7.85
C LEU A 343 3.34 -13.15 -6.76
N GLY A 344 2.35 -12.32 -6.43
CA GLY A 344 1.33 -12.67 -5.45
C GLY A 344 0.52 -13.91 -5.86
N LEU A 345 0.17 -14.04 -7.15
CA LEU A 345 -0.53 -15.22 -7.66
C LEU A 345 0.37 -16.45 -7.64
N LEU A 346 1.65 -16.29 -7.99
CA LEU A 346 2.61 -17.39 -7.96
C LEU A 346 2.73 -17.97 -6.54
N TRP A 347 2.83 -17.13 -5.51
CA TRP A 347 2.90 -17.59 -4.11
C TRP A 347 1.60 -18.18 -3.55
N GLU A 348 0.49 -18.04 -4.27
CA GLU A 348 -0.78 -18.70 -3.93
C GLU A 348 -0.96 -20.06 -4.62
N LEU A 349 -0.13 -20.39 -5.62
CA LEU A 349 -0.15 -21.70 -6.25
C LEU A 349 0.26 -22.79 -5.24
N PRO A 350 -0.45 -23.93 -5.17
CA PRO A 350 -0.15 -25.00 -4.21
C PRO A 350 1.31 -25.48 -4.25
N GLU A 351 1.90 -25.59 -5.44
CA GLU A 351 3.30 -26.00 -5.64
C GLU A 351 4.34 -24.99 -5.14
N PHE A 352 3.95 -23.73 -4.98
CA PHE A 352 4.82 -22.62 -4.54
C PHE A 352 4.45 -22.10 -3.15
N GLN A 353 3.60 -22.81 -2.43
CA GLN A 353 3.26 -22.49 -1.06
C GLN A 353 4.54 -22.42 -0.21
N ASN A 354 4.67 -21.33 0.57
CA ASN A 354 5.80 -21.05 1.45
C ASN A 354 7.17 -20.85 0.76
N LYS A 355 7.20 -20.69 -0.57
CA LYS A 355 8.44 -20.31 -1.28
C LYS A 355 8.98 -18.94 -0.86
N ASP A 356 8.13 -18.06 -0.31
CA ASP A 356 8.55 -16.77 0.25
C ASP A 356 9.35 -16.87 1.56
N ILE A 357 9.42 -18.06 2.18
CA ILE A 357 10.17 -18.34 3.42
C ILE A 357 11.04 -19.60 3.32
N GLU A 358 11.30 -20.08 2.11
CA GLU A 358 12.06 -21.32 1.94
C GLU A 358 13.49 -21.16 2.50
N PRO A 359 13.96 -22.05 3.39
CA PRO A 359 15.29 -21.93 3.99
C PRO A 359 16.43 -21.85 2.97
N GLY A 360 17.36 -20.95 3.24
CA GLY A 360 18.55 -20.71 2.43
C GLY A 360 18.29 -20.00 1.10
N THR A 361 17.15 -19.32 0.94
CA THR A 361 16.83 -18.57 -0.29
C THR A 361 16.96 -17.05 -0.12
N PHE A 362 17.04 -16.34 -1.24
CA PHE A 362 16.94 -14.88 -1.25
C PHE A 362 15.58 -14.37 -0.76
N ALA A 363 14.50 -15.16 -0.90
CA ALA A 363 13.20 -14.86 -0.30
C ALA A 363 13.28 -14.81 1.23
N GLU A 364 13.88 -15.84 1.84
CA GLU A 364 14.09 -15.89 3.29
C GLU A 364 14.99 -14.73 3.77
N LEU A 365 16.06 -14.41 3.02
CA LEU A 365 16.91 -13.26 3.31
C LEU A 365 16.12 -11.94 3.27
N LEU A 366 15.27 -11.72 2.27
CA LEU A 366 14.43 -10.52 2.19
C LEU A 366 13.49 -10.43 3.39
N ARG A 367 12.84 -11.53 3.77
CA ARG A 367 11.95 -11.61 4.95
C ARG A 367 12.67 -11.28 6.26
N TYR A 368 13.87 -11.82 6.44
CA TYR A 368 14.68 -11.56 7.62
C TYR A 368 15.18 -10.11 7.62
N GLY A 369 15.78 -9.67 6.51
CA GLY A 369 16.35 -8.34 6.39
C GLY A 369 15.32 -7.22 6.55
N SER A 370 14.07 -7.43 6.13
CA SER A 370 12.99 -6.43 6.26
C SER A 370 12.63 -6.12 7.72
N VAL A 371 13.04 -6.96 8.67
CA VAL A 371 12.82 -6.76 10.11
C VAL A 371 14.12 -6.46 10.85
N HIS A 372 15.22 -7.08 10.42
CA HIS A 372 16.49 -7.09 11.15
C HIS A 372 17.55 -6.14 10.62
N PHE A 373 17.38 -5.56 9.43
CA PHE A 373 18.34 -4.61 8.88
C PHE A 373 17.72 -3.22 8.79
N GLU A 374 18.30 -2.29 9.55
CA GLU A 374 17.87 -0.90 9.55
C GLU A 374 18.74 -0.07 8.63
N GLN A 375 18.10 0.66 7.72
CA GLN A 375 18.74 1.59 6.79
C GLN A 375 19.26 2.84 7.49
N SER A 376 20.46 3.29 7.13
CA SER A 376 21.04 4.55 7.62
C SER A 376 20.56 5.80 6.86
N ARG A 377 20.01 5.63 5.65
CA ARG A 377 19.51 6.73 4.82
C ARG A 377 18.23 7.37 5.37
N THR A 378 17.92 8.57 4.89
CA THR A 378 16.57 9.14 4.87
C THR A 378 15.88 8.83 3.55
N ILE A 379 14.55 8.91 3.53
CA ILE A 379 13.76 8.83 2.30
C ILE A 379 13.87 10.17 1.55
N GLU A 380 13.90 10.09 0.22
CA GLU A 380 13.81 11.28 -0.63
C GLU A 380 12.34 11.57 -0.93
N TYR A 381 11.92 12.79 -0.63
CA TYR A 381 10.57 13.25 -0.92
C TYR A 381 10.53 14.01 -2.25
N VAL A 382 9.41 13.90 -2.94
CA VAL A 382 9.18 14.53 -4.23
C VAL A 382 8.70 15.96 -3.99
N ASP A 383 9.39 16.92 -4.59
CA ASP A 383 8.89 18.30 -4.73
C ASP A 383 7.74 18.31 -5.73
N TYR A 384 6.52 18.15 -5.21
CA TYR A 384 5.33 18.03 -6.03
C TYR A 384 4.98 19.36 -6.70
N ARG A 385 4.73 19.27 -8.01
CA ARG A 385 4.27 20.41 -8.80
C ARG A 385 2.83 20.18 -9.21
N ILE A 386 2.02 21.22 -9.01
CA ILE A 386 0.65 21.25 -9.54
C ILE A 386 0.75 21.11 -11.07
N PRO A 387 0.01 20.16 -11.68
CA PRO A 387 -0.02 20.03 -13.12
C PRO A 387 -0.51 21.30 -13.81
N ASP A 388 0.04 21.64 -14.98
CA ASP A 388 -0.33 22.85 -15.73
C ASP A 388 -1.83 22.88 -16.12
N SER A 389 -2.43 21.70 -16.29
CA SER A 389 -3.86 21.55 -16.54
C SER A 389 -4.57 21.19 -15.25
N VAL A 390 -5.26 22.17 -14.67
CA VAL A 390 -6.17 22.03 -13.53
C VAL A 390 -7.63 22.08 -13.98
N MET A 391 -8.55 21.64 -13.12
CA MET A 391 -9.99 21.67 -13.32
C MET A 391 -10.58 22.86 -12.58
N HIS A 392 -11.09 23.82 -13.35
CA HIS A 392 -11.78 25.00 -12.84
C HIS A 392 -13.24 24.71 -12.51
N LYS A 393 -13.45 23.85 -11.51
CA LYS A 393 -14.73 23.21 -11.20
C LYS A 393 -14.85 22.87 -9.73
N GLY A 394 -16.08 22.70 -9.27
CA GLY A 394 -16.34 22.13 -7.96
C GLY A 394 -16.17 20.62 -7.84
N LEU A 395 -16.21 20.12 -6.60
CA LEU A 395 -15.92 18.71 -6.29
C LEU A 395 -16.79 17.76 -7.12
N TYR A 396 -18.09 18.07 -7.24
CA TYR A 396 -19.10 17.29 -7.94
C TYR A 396 -19.53 17.89 -9.28
N GLU A 397 -18.82 18.89 -9.80
CA GLU A 397 -19.13 19.52 -11.08
C GLU A 397 -18.43 18.80 -12.25
N ALA A 398 -19.21 18.22 -13.16
CA ALA A 398 -18.74 17.43 -14.30
C ALA A 398 -17.91 18.24 -15.29
#